data_AF-A0A5J4UCA4-F1
#
_entry.id   AF-A0A5J4UCA4-F1
#
_cell.length_a   1.000
_cell.length_b   1.000
_cell.length_c   1.000
_cell.angle_alpha   90.00
_cell.angle_beta   90.00
_cell.angle_gamma   90.00
#
_symmetry.space_group_name_H-M   'P 1'
#
loop_
_entity.id
_entity.type
_entity.pdbx_description
1 polymer ?
#
loop_
_entity_poly.entity_id
_entity_poly.type
_entity_poly.pdbx_seq_one_letter_code
_entity_poly.pdbx_strand_id
1 'polypeptide(L)' 'MLFELLAQHHPFIGKDDDAADIQELEIVRRIVDLDTPELPSHYPVSLRDLIKRMLLKDPTRRITAEEILDVPEVASSLKK' A
#
# COMPACT_ATOMS: atom_id res chain seq x y z
N MET A 1 1.25 6.88 -1.23
CA MET A 1 2.48 7.14 -2.00
C MET A 1 2.99 5.91 -2.75
N LEU A 2 3.67 4.92 -2.12
CA LEU A 2 4.32 3.84 -2.91
C LEU A 2 3.33 2.98 -3.71
N PHE A 3 2.18 2.63 -3.13
CA PHE A 3 1.10 1.94 -3.86
C PHE A 3 0.66 2.72 -5.10
N GLU A 4 0.41 4.02 -4.96
CA GLU A 4 -0.05 4.89 -6.05
C GLU A 4 0.94 4.98 -7.20
N LEU A 5 2.24 5.03 -6.90
CA LEU A 5 3.28 5.03 -7.93
C LEU A 5 3.25 3.75 -8.78
N LEU A 6 2.84 2.62 -8.20
CA LEU A 6 2.75 1.33 -8.89
C LEU A 6 1.40 1.16 -9.58
N ALA A 7 0.30 1.36 -8.86
CA ALA A 7 -1.05 1.08 -9.33
C ALA A 7 -1.68 2.22 -10.15
N GLN A 8 -1.12 3.43 -10.09
CA GLN A 8 -1.64 4.65 -10.74
C GLN A 8 -3.05 5.06 -10.26
N HIS A 9 -3.42 4.65 -9.05
CA HIS A 9 -4.60 5.13 -8.31
C HIS A 9 -4.37 4.97 -6.80
N HIS A 10 -5.18 5.64 -5.98
CA HIS A 10 -5.06 5.60 -4.53
C HIS A 10 -5.52 4.24 -3.96
N PRO A 11 -4.89 3.71 -2.89
CA PRO A 11 -5.27 2.41 -2.33
C PRO A 11 -6.71 2.35 -1.79
N PHE A 12 -7.28 3.48 -1.37
CA PHE A 12 -8.63 3.53 -0.79
C PHE A 12 -9.66 4.25 -1.69
N ILE A 13 -9.25 4.65 -2.89
CA ILE A 13 -10.13 5.21 -3.93
C ILE A 13 -9.96 4.29 -5.15
N GLY A 14 -11.02 3.58 -5.52
CA GLY A 14 -10.97 2.63 -6.62
C GLY A 14 -10.52 3.30 -7.91
N LYS A 15 -9.93 2.53 -8.82
CA LYS A 15 -9.48 3.03 -10.13
C LYS A 15 -10.61 3.71 -10.91
N ASP A 16 -11.83 3.19 -10.76
CA ASP A 16 -13.02 3.66 -11.46
C ASP A 16 -13.89 4.60 -10.60
N ASP A 17 -13.46 4.88 -9.37
CA ASP A 17 -14.16 5.83 -8.50
C ASP A 17 -13.75 7.27 -8.86
N ASP A 18 -14.73 8.16 -9.01
CA ASP A 18 -14.46 9.59 -8.95
C ASP A 18 -14.34 10.01 -7.48
N ALA A 19 -13.16 10.51 -7.10
CA ALA A 19 -12.90 10.94 -5.73
C ALA A 19 -13.87 12.03 -5.25
N ALA A 20 -14.45 12.83 -6.17
CA ALA A 20 -15.43 13.86 -5.85
C ALA A 20 -16.80 13.29 -5.44
N ASP A 21 -17.11 12.06 -5.85
CA ASP A 21 -18.41 11.41 -5.62
C ASP A 21 -18.42 10.51 -4.37
N ILE A 22 -17.25 10.24 -3.78
CA ILE A 22 -17.13 9.38 -2.60
C ILE A 22 -17.38 10.19 -1.34
N GLN A 23 -18.33 9.74 -0.52
CA GLN A 23 -18.57 10.31 0.80
C GLN A 23 -17.37 10.08 1.72
N GLU A 24 -16.98 11.09 2.50
CA GLU A 24 -15.83 11.01 3.42
C GLU A 24 -15.90 9.81 4.37
N LEU A 25 -17.11 9.49 4.88
CA LEU A 25 -17.32 8.36 5.77
C LEU A 25 -17.01 7.01 5.11
N GLU A 26 -17.26 6.88 3.81
CA GLU A 26 -16.92 5.67 3.06
C GLU A 26 -15.39 5.54 2.90
N ILE A 27 -14.67 6.65 2.72
CA ILE A 27 -13.19 6.65 2.73
C ILE A 27 -12.68 6.18 4.11
N VAL A 28 -13.25 6.71 5.21
CA VAL A 28 -12.89 6.28 6.57
C VAL A 28 -13.11 4.78 6.76
N ARG A 29 -14.28 4.27 6.36
CA ARG A 29 -14.60 2.83 6.41
C ARG A 29 -13.61 1.98 5.61
N ARG A 30 -13.23 2.42 4.40
CA ARG A 30 -12.22 1.73 3.58
C ARG A 30 -10.84 1.70 4.24
N ILE A 31 -10.47 2.78 4.92
CA ILE A 31 -9.21 2.88 5.66
C ILE A 31 -9.21 2.00 6.90
N VAL A 32 -10.32 1.93 7.64
CA VAL A 32 -10.35 1.23 8.94
C VAL A 32 -10.76 -0.24 8.81
N ASP A 33 -11.83 -0.53 8.07
CA ASP A 33 -12.53 -1.80 8.15
C ASP A 33 -12.28 -2.74 6.96
N LEU A 34 -12.01 -2.19 5.78
CA LEU A 34 -11.82 -3.01 4.59
C LEU A 34 -10.40 -3.53 4.43
N ASP A 35 -10.28 -4.70 3.81
CA ASP A 35 -9.00 -5.31 3.46
C ASP A 35 -8.12 -4.38 2.63
N THR A 36 -6.81 -4.58 2.77
CA THR A 36 -5.83 -3.82 1.98
C THR A 36 -5.91 -4.21 0.51
N PRO A 37 -5.89 -3.23 -0.41
CA PRO A 37 -5.87 -3.51 -1.84
C PRO A 37 -4.60 -4.26 -2.22
N GLU A 38 -4.72 -5.20 -3.15
CA GLU A 38 -3.59 -5.94 -3.68
C GLU A 38 -3.09 -5.29 -4.97
N LEU A 39 -1.77 -5.31 -5.17
CA LEU A 39 -1.18 -4.97 -6.46
C LEU A 39 -1.41 -6.09 -7.48
N PRO A 40 -1.49 -5.76 -8.79
CA PRO A 40 -1.62 -6.76 -9.84
C PRO A 40 -0.54 -7.86 -9.80
N SER A 41 -0.90 -9.06 -10.28
CA SER A 41 -0.07 -10.27 -10.19
C SER A 41 1.25 -10.22 -10.98
N HIS A 42 1.40 -9.27 -11.91
CA HIS A 42 2.63 -9.09 -12.67
C HIS A 42 3.78 -8.45 -11.85
N TYR A 43 3.47 -7.84 -10.69
CA TYR A 43 4.49 -7.36 -9.77
C TYR A 43 5.10 -8.52 -8.98
N PRO A 44 6.41 -8.46 -8.65
CA PRO A 44 7.07 -9.46 -7.82
C PRO A 44 6.37 -9.67 -6.48
N VAL A 45 6.32 -10.92 -6.00
CA VAL A 45 5.68 -11.30 -4.74
C VAL A 45 6.21 -10.46 -3.58
N SER A 46 7.53 -10.28 -3.48
CA SER A 46 8.16 -9.50 -2.41
C SER A 46 7.70 -8.05 -2.36
N LEU A 47 7.48 -7.41 -3.53
CA LEU A 47 6.93 -6.05 -3.60
C LEU A 47 5.47 -6.00 -3.15
N ARG A 48 4.65 -6.97 -3.56
CA ARG A 48 3.25 -7.05 -3.13
C ARG A 48 3.15 -7.26 -1.62
N ASP A 49 4.00 -8.12 -1.06
CA ASP A 49 4.03 -8.41 0.37
C ASP A 49 4.54 -7.20 1.18
N LEU A 50 5.53 -6.47 0.67
CA LEU A 50 5.99 -5.22 1.28
C LEU A 50 4.85 -4.21 1.38
N ILE A 51 4.11 -3.99 0.29
CA ILE A 51 2.96 -3.08 0.26
C ILE A 51 1.86 -3.50 1.23
N LYS A 52 1.56 -4.80 1.31
CA LYS A 52 0.61 -5.33 2.31
C LYS A 52 1.04 -5.02 3.74
N ARG A 53 2.33 -5.20 4.05
CA ARG A 53 2.89 -4.87 5.38
C ARG A 53 2.87 -3.38 5.69
N MET A 54 3.06 -2.52 4.68
CA MET A 54 2.98 -1.07 4.82
C MET A 54 1.55 -0.56 5.06
N LEU A 55 0.55 -1.19 4.43
CA LEU A 55 -0.85 -0.80 4.54
C LEU A 55 -1.61 -1.54 5.66
N LEU A 56 -0.90 -2.36 6.46
CA LEU A 56 -1.50 -3.13 7.54
C LEU A 56 -2.25 -2.22 8.51
N LYS A 57 -3.48 -2.61 8.87
CA LYS A 57 -4.40 -1.77 9.66
C LYS A 57 -3.91 -1.59 11.09
N ASP A 58 -3.48 -2.68 11.72
CA ASP A 58 -2.90 -2.68 13.05
C ASP A 58 -1.54 -1.96 13.04
N PRO A 59 -1.43 -0.76 13.65
CA PRO A 59 -0.20 0.01 13.63
C PRO A 59 0.93 -0.67 14.40
N THR A 60 0.64 -1.53 15.38
CA THR A 60 1.66 -2.25 16.16
C THR A 60 2.34 -3.36 15.37
N ARG A 61 1.70 -3.80 14.28
CA ARG A 61 2.19 -4.86 13.38
C ARG A 61 2.63 -4.31 12.02
N ARG A 62 2.41 -3.01 11.77
CA ARG A 62 2.78 -2.34 10.52
C ARG A 62 4.30 -2.21 10.46
N ILE A 63 4.87 -2.54 9.31
CA ILE A 63 6.32 -2.44 9.09
C ILE A 63 6.83 -1.01 9.32
N THR A 64 7.96 -0.86 9.99
CA THR A 64 8.58 0.45 10.21
C THR A 64 9.46 0.88 9.04
N ALA A 65 9.86 2.14 9.00
CA ALA A 65 10.77 2.63 7.96
C ALA A 65 12.14 1.95 8.04
N GLU A 66 12.65 1.69 9.24
CA GLU A 66 13.90 0.98 9.49
C GLU A 66 13.83 -0.45 8.95
N GLU A 67 12.76 -1.18 9.25
CA GLU A 67 12.54 -2.54 8.74
C GLU A 67 12.39 -2.57 7.20
N ILE A 68 11.83 -1.52 6.59
CA ILE A 68 11.76 -1.40 5.12
C ILE A 68 13.17 -1.30 4.52
N LEU A 69 14.10 -0.58 5.17
CA LEU A 69 15.47 -0.44 4.68
C LEU A 69 16.24 -1.77 4.71
N ASP A 70 15.87 -2.69 5.60
CA ASP A 70 16.45 -4.03 5.71
C ASP A 70 15.89 -5.03 4.68
N VAL A 71 14.82 -4.69 3.95
CA VAL A 71 14.28 -5.54 2.88
C VAL A 71 15.35 -5.70 1.78
N PRO A 72 15.69 -6.94 1.36
CA PRO A 72 16.83 -7.18 0.46
C PRO A 72 16.80 -6.34 -0.83
N GLU A 73 15.64 -6.20 -1.45
CA GLU A 73 15.45 -5.42 -2.68
C GLU A 73 15.67 -3.92 -2.44
N VAL A 74 15.22 -3.40 -1.30
CA VAL A 74 15.41 -1.99 -0.90
C VAL A 74 16.88 -1.75 -0.55
N ALA A 75 17.45 -2.57 0.33
CA ALA A 75 18.86 -2.49 0.73
C ALA A 75 19.82 -2.54 -0.47
N SER A 76 19.53 -3.41 -1.44
CA SER A 76 20.33 -3.52 -2.67
C SER A 76 20.29 -2.24 -3.52
N SER A 77 19.17 -1.51 -3.52
CA SER A 77 19.02 -0.27 -4.29
C SER A 77 19.83 0.92 -3.72
N LEU A 78 20.21 0.84 -2.44
CA LEU A 78 20.93 1.90 -1.71
C LEU A 78 22.46 1.81 -1.87
N LYS A 79 23.00 0.65 -2.27
CA LYS A 79 24.45 0.37 -2.40
C LYS A 79 25.04 0.92 -3.71
N LYS A 80 24.70 2.16 -4.07
CA LYS A 80 25.27 2.84 -5.24
C LYS A 80 26.70 3.31 -5.00
#